data_AF-A0A6J7U2J6-F1
#
_entry.id   AF-A0A6J7U2J6-F1
#
_cell.length_a   1.000
_cell.length_b   1.000
_cell.length_c   1.000
_cell.angle_alpha   90.00
_cell.angle_beta   90.00
_cell.angle_gamma   90.00
#
_symmetry.space_group_name_H-M   'P 1'
#
loop_
_entity.id
_entity.type
_entity.pdbx_description
1 polymer ?
#
loop_
_entity_poly.entity_id
_entity_poly.type
_entity_poly.pdbx_seq_one_letter_code
_entity_poly.pdbx_strand_id
1 'polypeptide(L)'
;MEHTLEIARAAAELVKAHPDLELVCEPELSIVAFIRKGWSATDYQNWSDTLLADQVGFIPPSAHHGQPILRFAIVNPWTKISDIELIMSRL
;
A
#
# COMPACT_ATOMS: atom_id res chain seq x y z
N MET A 1 -12.36 13.69 9.13
CA MET A 1 -11.91 13.55 7.72
C MET A 1 -10.42 13.89 7.56
N GLU A 2 -9.80 14.66 8.47
CA GLU A 2 -8.35 14.97 8.39
C GLU A 2 -7.45 13.76 8.72
N HIS A 3 -7.80 12.94 9.72
CA HIS A 3 -6.98 11.80 10.17
C HIS A 3 -6.57 10.84 9.04
N THR A 4 -7.49 10.46 8.14
CA THR A 4 -7.18 9.54 7.04
C THR A 4 -6.23 10.14 6.01
N LEU A 5 -6.23 11.47 5.85
CA LEU A 5 -5.27 12.18 4.98
C LEU A 5 -3.89 12.25 5.63
N GLU A 6 -3.83 12.45 6.94
CA GLU A 6 -2.57 12.41 7.71
C GLU A 6 -1.93 11.02 7.65
N ILE A 7 -2.71 9.96 7.83
CA ILE A 7 -2.20 8.58 7.68
C ILE A 7 -1.73 8.32 6.25
N ALA A 8 -2.44 8.82 5.22
CA ALA A 8 -1.99 8.65 3.84
C ALA A 8 -0.66 9.37 3.56
N ARG A 9 -0.47 10.58 4.08
CA ARG A 9 0.81 11.29 3.98
C ARG A 9 1.93 10.53 4.69
N ALA A 10 1.68 10.06 5.91
CA ALA A 10 2.65 9.27 6.66
C ALA A 10 3.01 7.95 5.94
N ALA A 11 2.01 7.26 5.39
CA ALA A 11 2.22 6.05 4.60
C ALA A 11 3.05 6.32 3.33
N ALA A 12 2.84 7.45 2.64
CA ALA A 12 3.65 7.82 1.49
C ALA A 12 5.12 8.08 1.87
N GLU A 13 5.39 8.69 3.01
CA GLU A 13 6.76 8.86 3.51
C GLU A 13 7.43 7.52 3.86
N LEU A 14 6.68 6.57 4.44
CA LEU A 14 7.19 5.21 4.66
C LEU A 14 7.55 4.52 3.34
N VAL A 15 6.70 4.65 2.31
CA VAL A 15 6.97 4.10 0.97
C VAL A 15 8.26 4.71 0.39
N LYS A 16 8.41 6.04 0.45
CA LYS A 16 9.63 6.73 -0.05
C LYS A 16 10.90 6.30 0.68
N ALA A 17 10.79 6.01 1.99
CA ALA A 17 11.91 5.57 2.80
C ALA A 17 12.29 4.09 2.57
N HIS A 18 11.39 3.29 2.00
CA HIS A 18 11.62 1.87 1.79
C HIS A 18 12.54 1.65 0.58
N PRO A 19 13.66 0.92 0.70
CA PRO A 19 14.67 0.79 -0.37
C PRO A 19 14.15 0.08 -1.64
N ASP A 20 13.00 -0.56 -1.50
CA ASP A 20 12.46 -1.59 -2.37
C ASP A 20 11.10 -1.19 -2.96
N LEU A 21 10.54 -0.08 -2.47
CA LEU A 21 9.30 0.50 -2.98
C LEU A 21 9.59 1.78 -3.75
N GLU A 22 8.65 2.18 -4.60
CA GLU A 22 8.68 3.45 -5.29
C GLU A 22 7.27 4.02 -5.36
N LEU A 23 7.13 5.28 -4.95
CA LEU A 23 5.85 5.97 -4.95
C LEU A 23 5.47 6.33 -6.39
N VAL A 24 4.24 6.00 -6.80
CA VAL A 24 3.74 6.29 -8.15
C VAL A 24 3.42 7.78 -8.31
N CYS A 25 2.76 8.36 -7.30
CA CYS A 25 2.44 9.78 -7.24
C CYS A 25 2.24 10.23 -5.78
N GLU A 26 2.40 11.54 -5.54
CA GLU A 26 2.07 12.12 -4.24
C GLU A 26 0.56 11.96 -3.95
N PRO A 27 0.17 11.54 -2.74
CA PRO A 27 -1.24 11.35 -2.40
C PRO A 27 -1.95 12.70 -2.23
N GLU A 28 -2.99 12.95 -3.03
CA GLU A 28 -3.87 14.11 -2.87
C GLU A 28 -5.03 13.84 -1.88
N LEU A 29 -5.36 12.56 -1.66
CA LEU A 29 -6.45 12.09 -0.81
C LEU A 29 -5.95 10.97 0.13
N SER A 30 -6.85 10.10 0.59
CA SER A 30 -6.51 8.97 1.47
C SER A 30 -6.04 7.72 0.71
N ILE A 31 -5.49 7.89 -0.51
CA ILE A 31 -5.01 6.81 -1.35
C ILE A 31 -3.52 7.00 -1.62
N VAL A 32 -2.72 5.97 -1.33
CA VAL A 32 -1.28 5.93 -1.62
C VAL A 32 -1.01 4.83 -2.62
N ALA A 33 -0.46 5.18 -3.78
CA ALA A 33 -0.15 4.25 -4.86
C ALA A 33 1.37 4.08 -5.01
N PHE A 34 1.85 2.84 -5.07
CA PHE A 34 3.27 2.53 -5.12
C PHE A 34 3.54 1.22 -5.85
N ILE A 35 4.78 1.03 -6.28
CA ILE A 35 5.28 -0.21 -6.86
C ILE A 35 6.28 -0.86 -5.92
N ARG A 36 6.34 -2.19 -5.95
CA ARG A 36 7.40 -2.99 -5.37
C ARG A 36 8.36 -3.38 -6.48
N LYS A 37 9.61 -2.92 -6.38
CA LYS A 37 10.62 -3.20 -7.40
C LYS A 37 10.91 -4.69 -7.47
N GLY A 38 11.00 -5.22 -8.68
CA GLY A 38 11.31 -6.62 -8.96
C GLY A 38 10.13 -7.59 -8.88
N TRP A 39 8.92 -7.15 -8.53
CA TRP A 39 7.73 -8.00 -8.53
C TRP A 39 7.08 -8.12 -9.90
N SER A 40 6.70 -9.35 -10.26
CA SER A 40 5.78 -9.66 -11.35
C SER A 40 4.33 -9.55 -10.90
N ALA A 41 3.37 -9.51 -11.84
CA ALA A 41 1.95 -9.52 -11.53
C ALA A 41 1.53 -10.72 -10.64
N THR A 42 2.17 -11.88 -10.83
CA THR A 42 1.94 -13.08 -10.02
C THR A 42 2.43 -12.90 -8.58
N ASP A 43 3.55 -12.21 -8.38
CA ASP A 43 4.07 -11.94 -7.03
C ASP A 43 3.11 -11.05 -6.24
N TYR A 44 2.56 -10.01 -6.89
CA TYR A 44 1.52 -9.18 -6.26
C TYR A 44 0.28 -9.99 -5.88
N GLN A 45 -0.17 -10.91 -6.74
CA GLN A 45 -1.34 -11.74 -6.45
C GLN A 45 -1.08 -12.69 -5.29
N ASN A 46 0.04 -13.42 -5.31
CA ASN A 46 0.42 -14.36 -4.25
C ASN A 46 0.55 -13.66 -2.89
N TRP A 47 1.15 -12.46 -2.88
CA TRP A 47 1.26 -11.64 -1.68
C TRP A 47 -0.12 -11.22 -1.16
N SER A 48 -1.00 -10.75 -2.05
CA SER A 48 -2.37 -10.36 -1.71
C SER A 48 -3.16 -11.53 -1.11
N ASP A 49 -3.04 -12.71 -1.72
CA ASP A 49 -3.70 -13.94 -1.27
C ASP A 49 -3.19 -14.38 0.11
N THR A 50 -1.88 -14.26 0.35
CA THR A 50 -1.26 -14.55 1.66
C THR A 50 -1.80 -13.61 2.74
N LEU A 51 -1.87 -12.30 2.45
CA LEU A 51 -2.40 -11.29 3.37
C LEU A 51 -3.86 -11.53 3.75
N LEU A 52 -4.66 -11.96 2.77
CA LEU A 52 -6.06 -12.32 2.98
C LEU A 52 -6.20 -13.60 3.80
N ALA A 53 -5.40 -14.63 3.49
CA ALA A 53 -5.38 -15.90 4.22
C ALA A 53 -4.98 -15.70 5.70
N ASP A 54 -4.01 -14.83 5.96
CA ASP A 54 -3.54 -14.48 7.31
C ASP A 54 -4.49 -13.52 8.03
N GLN A 55 -5.59 -13.10 7.41
CA GLN A 55 -6.57 -12.13 7.93
C GLN A 55 -5.94 -10.79 8.35
N VAL A 56 -4.81 -10.42 7.75
CA VAL A 56 -4.10 -9.16 8.03
C VAL A 56 -4.70 -8.02 7.22
N GLY A 57 -5.17 -8.29 6.00
CA GLY A 57 -5.76 -7.28 5.15
C GLY A 57 -6.12 -7.79 3.75
N PHE A 58 -6.90 -7.00 3.01
CA PHE A 58 -7.27 -7.28 1.63
C PHE A 58 -6.80 -6.14 0.73
N ILE A 59 -5.72 -6.38 0.00
CA ILE A 59 -5.09 -5.36 -0.86
C ILE A 59 -4.94 -5.99 -2.25
N PRO A 60 -5.97 -5.87 -3.11
CA PRO A 60 -5.90 -6.44 -4.44
C PRO A 60 -4.88 -5.68 -5.29
N PRO A 61 -4.08 -6.37 -6.13
CA PRO A 61 -3.27 -5.69 -7.12
C PRO A 61 -4.14 -4.82 -8.03
N SER A 62 -3.60 -3.67 -8.40
CA SER A 62 -4.21 -2.75 -9.37
C SER A 62 -3.25 -2.57 -10.54
N ALA A 63 -3.72 -2.00 -11.65
CA ALA A 63 -2.87 -1.64 -12.77
C ALA A 63 -2.86 -0.12 -12.98
N HIS A 64 -1.70 0.43 -13.32
CA HIS A 64 -1.53 1.80 -13.78
C HIS A 64 -0.67 1.79 -15.05
N HIS A 65 -1.20 2.32 -16.15
CA HIS A 65 -0.58 2.21 -17.49
C HIS A 65 -0.18 0.78 -17.90
N GLY A 66 -0.96 -0.22 -17.49
CA GLY A 66 -0.68 -1.63 -17.76
C GLY A 66 0.41 -2.26 -16.87
N GLN A 67 1.01 -1.50 -15.95
CA GLN A 67 1.96 -2.00 -14.97
C GLN A 67 1.25 -2.30 -13.63
N PRO A 68 1.57 -3.42 -12.96
CA PRO A 68 0.98 -3.75 -11.67
C PRO A 68 1.48 -2.79 -10.58
N ILE A 69 0.55 -2.33 -9.75
CA ILE A 69 0.79 -1.44 -8.61
C ILE A 69 0.02 -1.92 -7.37
N LEU A 70 0.43 -1.47 -6.19
CA LEU A 70 -0.34 -1.57 -4.96
C LEU A 70 -0.94 -0.21 -4.60
N ARG A 71 -2.08 -0.26 -3.92
CA ARG A 71 -2.76 0.94 -3.41
C ARG A 71 -3.23 0.71 -1.99
N PHE A 72 -2.80 1.57 -1.07
CA PHE A 72 -3.44 1.68 0.24
C PHE A 72 -4.60 2.67 0.14
N ALA A 73 -5.82 2.18 0.28
CA ALA A 73 -7.03 3.01 0.39
C ALA A 73 -7.45 3.11 1.87
N ILE A 74 -7.09 4.22 2.51
CA ILE A 74 -7.35 4.43 3.94
C ILE A 74 -8.76 5.03 4.07
N VAL A 75 -9.74 4.15 4.30
CA VAL A 75 -11.17 4.52 4.42
C VAL A 75 -11.66 4.52 5.86
N ASN A 76 -11.03 3.73 6.72
CA ASN A 76 -11.42 3.62 8.12
C ASN A 76 -10.73 4.74 8.93
N PRO A 77 -11.49 5.64 9.58
CA PRO A 77 -10.90 6.71 10.40
C PRO A 77 -10.14 6.20 11.63
N TRP A 78 -10.23 4.91 11.95
CA TRP A 78 -9.52 4.30 13.08
C TRP A 78 -8.24 3.60 12.66
N THR A 79 -7.92 3.58 11.36
CA THR A 79 -6.63 3.09 10.87
C THR A 79 -5.50 3.89 11.51
N LYS A 80 -4.53 3.17 12.05
CA LYS A 80 -3.31 3.71 12.64
C LYS A 80 -2.15 3.49 11.68
N ILE A 81 -1.11 4.30 11.83
CA ILE A 81 0.11 4.12 11.05
C ILE A 81 0.74 2.74 11.28
N SER A 82 0.62 2.21 12.50
CA SER A 82 1.08 0.86 12.85
C SER A 82 0.43 -0.25 12.03
N ASP A 83 -0.82 -0.05 11.58
CA ASP A 83 -1.50 -1.03 10.73
C ASP A 83 -0.86 -1.05 9.33
N ILE A 84 -0.45 0.12 8.83
CA ILE A 84 0.28 0.26 7.57
C ILE A 84 1.68 -0.35 7.69
N GLU A 85 2.39 -0.07 8.78
CA GLU A 85 3.72 -0.65 9.05
C GLU A 85 3.66 -2.18 9.10
N LEU A 86 2.61 -2.75 9.71
CA LEU A 86 2.39 -4.19 9.73
C LEU A 86 2.25 -4.76 8.31
N ILE A 87 1.45 -4.11 7.47
CA ILE A 87 1.27 -4.52 6.06
C ILE A 87 2.59 -4.39 5.29
N MET A 88 3.31 -3.30 5.49
CA MET A 88 4.60 -3.07 4.83
C MET A 88 5.67 -4.08 5.26
N SER A 89 5.62 -4.59 6.49
CA SER A 89 6.52 -5.66 6.95
C SER A 89 6.33 -7.00 6.22
N ARG A 90 5.27 -7.11 5.41
CA ARG A 90 4.98 -8.28 4.58
C ARG A 90 5.39 -8.10 3.11
N LEU A 91 5.90 -6.92 2.71
CA LEU A 91 6.33 -6.59 1.34
C LEU A 91 7.77 -7.02 1.01
#